data_AF-A0A9X4RHM1-F1
#
_entry.id   AF-A0A9X4RHM1-F1
#
_cell.length_a   1.000
_cell.length_b   1.000
_cell.length_c   1.000
_cell.angle_alpha   90.00
_cell.angle_beta   90.00
_cell.angle_gamma   90.00
#
_symmetry.space_group_name_H-M   'P 1'
#
loop_
_entity.id
_entity.type
_entity.pdbx_description
1 polymer ?
#
loop_
_entity_poly.entity_id
_entity_poly.type
_entity_poly.pdbx_seq_one_letter_code
_entity_poly.pdbx_strand_id
1 'polypeptide(L)'
;MGKSLRLSPEAAQQCADAMQELIDGLDAQIAMVYRLTDLSDAGGSLESAQQLMRGFVEKARGRPDSVYERLQQFREVAVRMRDNFAAGGVGFAEAEQEFADVLGHIGKGLEA
;
A
#
# COMPACT_ATOMS: atom_id res chain seq x y z
N MET A 1 17.89 26.62 3.28
CA MET A 1 18.86 25.58 2.89
C MET A 1 18.94 24.57 4.02
N GLY A 2 18.13 23.52 3.95
CA GLY A 2 18.13 22.47 4.97
C GLY A 2 19.46 21.71 4.93
N LYS A 3 20.11 21.56 6.08
CA LYS A 3 21.27 20.66 6.23
C LYS A 3 20.82 19.29 5.76
N SER A 4 21.49 18.73 4.75
CA SER A 4 21.24 17.39 4.25
C SER A 4 21.51 16.42 5.42
N LEU A 5 20.44 15.97 6.06
CA LEU A 5 20.48 14.98 7.13
C LEU A 5 20.87 13.65 6.49
N ARG A 6 22.16 13.32 6.55
CA ARG A 6 22.63 11.99 6.19
C ARG A 6 22.49 11.08 7.39
N LEU A 7 21.67 10.05 7.23
CA LEU A 7 21.62 8.94 8.18
C LEU A 7 22.99 8.25 8.22
N SER A 8 23.37 7.73 9.40
CA SER A 8 24.49 6.80 9.46
C SER A 8 24.15 5.54 8.64
N PRO A 9 25.15 4.82 8.10
CA PRO A 9 24.90 3.59 7.36
C PRO A 9 24.07 2.57 8.15
N GLU A 10 24.31 2.47 9.46
CA GLU A 10 23.55 1.62 10.37
C GLU A 10 22.08 2.06 10.50
N ALA A 11 21.83 3.37 10.69
CA ALA A 11 20.47 3.89 10.78
C ALA A 11 19.72 3.75 9.45
N ALA A 12 20.40 3.97 8.33
CA ALA A 12 19.83 3.78 6.99
C ALA A 12 19.43 2.31 6.76
N GLN A 13 20.27 1.36 7.18
CA GLN A 13 19.97 -0.06 7.10
C GLN A 13 18.76 -0.44 7.97
N GLN A 14 18.71 0.04 9.23
CA GLN A 14 17.57 -0.22 10.12
C GLN A 14 16.25 0.30 9.54
N CYS A 15 16.28 1.49 8.92
CA CYS A 15 15.11 2.02 8.22
C CYS A 15 14.73 1.17 7.00
N ALA A 16 15.70 0.70 6.22
CA ALA A 16 15.44 -0.20 5.10
C ALA A 16 14.82 -1.53 5.57
N ASP A 17 15.31 -2.10 6.66
CA ASP A 17 14.79 -3.33 7.25
C ASP A 17 13.34 -3.15 7.74
N ALA A 18 13.05 -2.03 8.42
CA ALA A 18 11.69 -1.69 8.84
C ALA A 18 10.73 -1.50 7.66
N MET A 19 11.19 -0.87 6.56
CA MET A 19 10.39 -0.77 5.33
C MET A 19 10.17 -2.13 4.68
N GLN A 20 11.14 -3.05 4.76
CA GLN A 20 10.97 -4.41 4.26
C GLN A 20 9.88 -5.16 5.04
N GLU A 21 9.85 -5.04 6.37
CA GLU A 21 8.78 -5.63 7.20
C GLU A 21 7.40 -5.06 6.83
N LEU A 22 7.32 -3.75 6.57
CA LEU A 22 6.08 -3.13 6.09
C LEU A 22 5.64 -3.68 4.73
N ILE A 23 6.59 -3.84 3.78
CA ILE A 23 6.31 -4.42 2.46
C ILE A 23 5.79 -5.84 2.58
N ASP A 24 6.40 -6.67 3.43
CA ASP A 24 5.99 -8.06 3.65
C ASP A 24 4.56 -8.12 4.25
N GLY A 25 4.25 -7.20 5.17
CA GLY A 25 2.91 -7.04 5.72
C GLY A 25 1.89 -6.65 4.65
N LEU A 26 2.21 -5.67 3.80
CA LEU A 26 1.35 -5.24 2.69
C LEU A 26 1.13 -6.37 1.68
N ASP A 27 2.17 -7.13 1.34
CA ASP A 27 2.09 -8.28 0.44
C ASP A 27 1.13 -9.35 0.97
N ALA A 28 1.19 -9.64 2.28
CA ALA A 28 0.25 -10.57 2.92
C ALA A 28 -1.21 -10.08 2.85
N GLN A 29 -1.45 -8.77 3.06
CA GLN A 29 -2.79 -8.19 2.94
C GLN A 29 -3.30 -8.18 1.50
N ILE A 30 -2.45 -7.85 0.53
CA ILE A 30 -2.79 -7.90 -0.90
C ILE A 30 -3.20 -9.32 -1.29
N ALA A 31 -2.43 -10.32 -0.89
CA ALA A 31 -2.75 -11.73 -1.14
C ALA A 31 -4.07 -12.17 -0.47
N MET A 32 -4.39 -11.62 0.70
CA MET A 32 -5.68 -11.86 1.35
C MET A 32 -6.84 -11.25 0.56
N VAL A 33 -6.76 -9.97 0.18
CA VAL A 33 -7.80 -9.28 -0.58
C VAL A 33 -8.02 -9.94 -1.94
N TYR A 34 -6.93 -10.36 -2.59
CA TYR A 34 -7.02 -11.12 -3.85
C TYR A 34 -7.83 -12.42 -3.65
N ARG A 35 -7.51 -13.21 -2.63
CA ARG A 35 -8.25 -14.46 -2.36
C ARG A 35 -9.72 -14.22 -2.00
N LEU A 36 -10.04 -13.16 -1.27
CA LEU A 36 -11.42 -12.82 -0.91
C LEU A 36 -12.24 -12.42 -2.14
N THR A 37 -11.61 -11.84 -3.16
CA THR A 37 -12.29 -11.41 -4.39
C THR A 37 -12.37 -12.48 -5.47
N ASP A 38 -11.62 -13.58 -5.33
CA ASP A 38 -11.62 -14.71 -6.27
C ASP A 38 -12.81 -15.67 -6.07
N LEU A 39 -13.65 -15.43 -5.06
CA LEU A 39 -14.83 -16.25 -4.72
C LEU A 39 -16.04 -15.99 -5.62
N SER A 40 -15.81 -15.93 -6.94
CA SER A 40 -16.81 -15.60 -7.97
C SER A 40 -18.09 -16.46 -7.91
N ASP A 41 -18.03 -17.65 -7.31
CA ASP A 41 -19.17 -18.59 -7.19
C ASP A 41 -19.83 -18.66 -5.79
N ALA A 42 -19.35 -17.89 -4.80
CA ALA A 42 -19.84 -18.02 -3.42
C ALA A 42 -21.31 -17.59 -3.22
N GLY A 43 -21.94 -16.95 -4.20
CA GLY A 43 -23.36 -16.56 -4.17
C GLY A 43 -24.34 -17.67 -4.55
N GLY A 44 -23.86 -18.82 -5.06
CA GLY A 44 -24.72 -19.91 -5.53
C GLY A 44 -25.73 -19.44 -6.58
N SER A 45 -26.96 -19.96 -6.53
CA SER A 45 -28.04 -19.64 -7.48
C SER A 45 -28.93 -18.45 -7.08
N LEU A 46 -28.68 -17.83 -5.93
CA LEU A 46 -29.50 -16.71 -5.44
C LEU A 46 -29.01 -15.39 -6.05
N GLU A 47 -29.85 -14.75 -6.85
CA GLU A 47 -29.52 -13.50 -7.54
C GLU A 47 -29.07 -12.38 -6.56
N SER A 48 -29.73 -12.26 -5.41
CA SER A 48 -29.36 -11.26 -4.39
C SER A 48 -27.98 -11.51 -3.79
N ALA A 49 -27.60 -12.78 -3.59
CA ALA A 49 -26.28 -13.14 -3.10
C ALA A 49 -25.19 -12.87 -4.15
N GLN A 50 -25.48 -13.13 -5.43
CA GLN A 50 -24.59 -12.78 -6.55
C GLN A 50 -24.41 -11.26 -6.69
N GLN A 51 -25.48 -10.48 -6.53
CA GLN A 51 -25.42 -9.01 -6.54
C GLN A 51 -24.56 -8.47 -5.38
N LEU A 52 -24.73 -9.00 -4.17
CA LEU A 52 -23.92 -8.62 -3.01
C LEU A 52 -22.44 -8.97 -3.21
N MET A 53 -22.14 -10.16 -3.75
CA MET A 53 -20.78 -10.59 -4.03
C MET A 53 -20.09 -9.67 -5.06
N ARG A 54 -20.80 -9.32 -6.13
CA ARG A 54 -20.32 -8.37 -7.13
C ARG A 54 -20.01 -7.00 -6.52
N GLY A 55 -20.92 -6.46 -5.71
CA GLY A 55 -20.69 -5.19 -5.02
C GLY A 55 -19.52 -5.24 -4.03
N PHE A 56 -19.30 -6.39 -3.38
CA PHE A 56 -18.12 -6.61 -2.54
C PHE A 56 -16.83 -6.62 -3.37
N VAL A 57 -16.81 -7.36 -4.48
CA VAL A 57 -15.65 -7.43 -5.39
C VAL A 57 -15.32 -6.07 -5.99
N GLU A 58 -16.31 -5.29 -6.45
CA GLU A 58 -16.13 -3.94 -7.00
C GLU A 58 -15.53 -2.96 -5.97
N LYS A 59 -15.92 -3.08 -4.69
CA LYS A 59 -15.33 -2.29 -3.60
C LYS A 59 -13.92 -2.73 -3.24
N ALA A 60 -13.66 -4.03 -3.36
CA ALA A 60 -12.37 -4.60 -3.00
C ALA A 60 -11.32 -4.41 -4.12
N ARG A 61 -11.73 -4.40 -5.40
CA ARG A 61 -10.84 -4.31 -6.57
C ARG A 61 -11.51 -3.66 -7.79
N GLY A 62 -10.70 -3.13 -8.70
CA GLY A 62 -11.14 -2.69 -10.03
C GLY A 62 -11.41 -1.19 -10.15
N ARG A 63 -11.24 -0.43 -9.07
CA ARG A 63 -11.27 1.04 -9.07
C ARG A 63 -10.01 1.57 -8.38
N PRO A 64 -9.51 2.77 -8.74
CA PRO A 64 -8.29 3.32 -8.14
C PRO A 64 -8.37 3.50 -6.61
N ASP A 65 -9.58 3.67 -6.08
CA ASP A 65 -9.88 3.85 -4.66
C ASP A 65 -10.21 2.54 -3.93
N SER A 66 -10.28 1.42 -4.65
CA SER A 66 -10.56 0.11 -4.07
C SER A 66 -9.39 -0.38 -3.22
N VAL A 67 -9.69 -1.25 -2.25
CA VAL A 67 -8.74 -1.67 -1.21
C VAL A 67 -7.48 -2.31 -1.81
N TYR A 68 -7.64 -3.19 -2.80
CA TYR A 68 -6.52 -3.85 -3.47
C TYR A 68 -5.58 -2.84 -4.14
N GLU A 69 -6.12 -1.89 -4.89
CA GLU A 69 -5.37 -0.86 -5.60
C GLU A 69 -4.66 0.09 -4.63
N ARG A 70 -5.30 0.47 -3.53
CA ARG A 70 -4.65 1.29 -2.48
C ARG A 70 -3.50 0.55 -1.79
N LEU A 71 -3.67 -0.72 -1.47
CA LEU A 71 -2.59 -1.52 -0.88
C LEU A 71 -1.38 -1.63 -1.83
N GLN A 72 -1.64 -1.79 -3.13
CA GLN A 72 -0.59 -1.80 -4.15
C GLN A 72 0.15 -0.44 -4.23
N GLN A 73 -0.57 0.67 -4.19
CA GLN A 73 0.01 2.01 -4.16
C GLN A 73 0.89 2.21 -2.92
N PHE A 74 0.43 1.81 -1.73
CA PHE A 74 1.23 1.87 -0.51
C PHE A 74 2.49 1.01 -0.60
N ARG A 75 2.36 -0.20 -1.14
CA ARG A 75 3.50 -1.09 -1.34
C ARG A 75 4.55 -0.46 -2.25
N GLU A 76 4.12 0.16 -3.34
CA GLU A 76 5.03 0.82 -4.27
C GLU A 76 5.83 1.95 -3.60
N VAL A 77 5.15 2.78 -2.79
CA VAL A 77 5.83 3.86 -2.04
C VAL A 77 6.79 3.27 -1.00
N ALA A 78 6.39 2.24 -0.26
CA ALA A 78 7.25 1.58 0.73
C ALA A 78 8.52 0.98 0.08
N VAL A 79 8.41 0.40 -1.11
CA VAL A 79 9.56 -0.08 -1.90
C VAL A 79 10.50 1.07 -2.25
N ARG A 80 9.98 2.19 -2.75
CA ARG A 80 10.80 3.38 -3.07
C ARG A 80 11.51 3.92 -1.83
N MET A 81 10.83 3.96 -0.68
CA MET A 81 11.44 4.39 0.59
C MET A 81 12.58 3.46 1.02
N ARG A 82 12.36 2.13 1.00
CA ARG A 82 13.40 1.14 1.29
C ARG A 82 14.62 1.35 0.40
N ASP A 83 14.41 1.50 -0.91
CA ASP A 83 15.49 1.67 -1.88
C ASP A 83 16.25 2.98 -1.66
N ASN A 84 15.56 4.06 -1.27
CA ASN A 84 16.17 5.33 -0.89
C ASN A 84 16.99 5.25 0.40
N PHE A 85 16.53 4.48 1.40
CA PHE A 85 17.30 4.20 2.61
C PHE A 85 18.54 3.37 2.29
N ALA A 86 18.40 2.29 1.50
CA ALA A 86 19.51 1.43 1.08
C ALA A 86 20.56 2.18 0.25
N ALA A 87 20.15 3.17 -0.56
CA ALA A 87 21.04 4.04 -1.32
C ALA A 87 21.81 5.08 -0.46
N GLY A 88 21.66 5.07 0.87
CA GLY A 88 22.41 5.94 1.78
C GLY A 88 21.81 7.33 1.96
N GLY A 89 20.49 7.48 1.78
CA GLY A 89 19.74 8.67 2.17
C GLY A 89 19.79 9.86 1.21
N VAL A 90 20.30 9.69 -0.02
CA VAL A 90 20.32 10.78 -1.03
C VAL A 90 18.90 11.23 -1.44
N GLY A 91 17.88 10.38 -1.25
CA GLY A 91 16.47 10.67 -1.58
C GLY A 91 15.50 10.70 -0.39
N PHE A 92 15.97 10.71 0.86
CA PHE A 92 15.09 10.52 2.03
C PHE A 92 13.98 11.58 2.14
N ALA A 93 14.32 12.87 1.94
CA ALA A 93 13.35 13.97 2.04
C ALA A 93 12.29 13.96 0.94
N GLU A 94 12.63 13.50 -0.27
CA GLU A 94 11.69 13.38 -1.38
C GLU A 94 10.71 12.22 -1.15
N ALA A 95 11.22 11.10 -0.61
CA ALA A 95 10.41 9.92 -0.28
C ALA A 95 9.43 10.17 0.88
N GLU A 96 9.87 10.90 1.91
CA GLU A 96 9.02 11.26 3.06
C GLU A 96 7.86 12.16 2.63
N GLN A 97 8.11 13.11 1.73
CA GLN A 97 7.07 14.01 1.23
C GLN A 97 6.07 13.27 0.33
N GLU A 98 6.53 12.37 -0.54
CA GLU A 98 5.65 11.53 -1.36
C GLU A 98 4.75 10.62 -0.50
N PHE A 99 5.29 10.07 0.59
CA PHE A 99 4.52 9.26 1.52
C PHE A 99 3.45 10.06 2.27
N ALA A 100 3.79 11.28 2.72
CA ALA A 100 2.83 12.18 3.36
C ALA A 100 1.69 12.57 2.41
N ASP A 101 1.99 12.80 1.13
CA ASP A 101 1.00 13.13 0.11
C ASP A 101 0.06 11.94 -0.17
N VAL A 102 0.62 10.73 -0.30
CA VAL A 102 -0.18 9.50 -0.54
C VAL A 102 -1.07 9.19 0.66
N LEU A 103 -0.55 9.26 1.89
CA LEU A 103 -1.36 9.09 3.10
C LEU A 103 -2.45 10.17 3.23
N GLY A 104 -2.10 11.42 2.94
CA GLY A 104 -3.03 12.55 3.00
C GLY A 104 -4.16 12.44 1.96
N HIS A 105 -3.87 11.89 0.78
CA HIS A 105 -4.88 11.64 -0.26
C HIS A 105 -5.82 10.49 0.14
N ILE A 106 -5.28 9.44 0.75
CA ILE A 106 -6.06 8.25 1.15
C ILE A 106 -6.95 8.52 2.35
N GLY A 107 -6.49 9.31 3.33
CA GLY A 107 -7.32 9.75 4.46
C GLY A 107 -8.58 10.49 4.01
N LYS A 108 -8.51 11.25 2.92
CA LYS A 108 -9.67 11.95 2.33
C LYS A 108 -10.61 11.05 1.54
N GLY A 109 -10.10 9.94 0.99
CA GLY A 109 -10.88 8.95 0.25
C GLY A 109 -11.60 7.92 1.11
N LEU A 110 -11.45 7.95 2.44
CA LEU A 110 -12.17 7.09 3.39
C LEU A 110 -13.39 7.79 4.01
N GLU A 111 -13.49 9.12 3.89
CA GLU A 111 -14.58 9.95 4.44
C GLU A 111 -15.66 10.35 3.41
N ALA A 112 -15.62 9.77 2.20
CA ALA A 112 -16.58 9.99 1.11
C ALA A 112 -17.35 8.70 0.78
#